data_AF-A0A428MRP2-F1
#
_entry.id   AF-A0A428MRP2-F1
#
_cell.length_a   1.000
_cell.length_b   1.000
_cell.length_c   1.000
_cell.angle_alpha   90.00
_cell.angle_beta   90.00
_cell.angle_gamma   90.00
#
_symmetry.space_group_name_H-M   'P 1'
#
loop_
_entity.id
_entity.type
_entity.pdbx_description
1 polymer ?
#
loop_
_entity_poly.entity_id
_entity_poly.type
_entity_poly.pdbx_seq_one_letter_code
_entity_poly.pdbx_strand_id
1 'polypeptide(L)' 'MTTNSEKYATRKKRHASIRQKIKGTSERPRLNVFRSSKHIYAQLIDDVKGITITSASTLENDIKLENGG' A
#
# COMPACT_ATOMS: atom_id res chain seq x y z
N MET A 1 22.02 13.05 0.58
CA MET A 1 21.35 11.75 0.86
C MET A 1 20.19 12.01 1.80
N THR A 2 18.94 11.74 1.40
CA THR A 2 17.79 11.90 2.31
C THR A 2 17.71 10.73 3.27
N THR A 3 17.43 11.02 4.54
CA THR A 3 17.31 10.00 5.58
C THR A 3 16.05 9.14 5.36
N ASN A 4 16.03 7.92 5.90
CA ASN A 4 14.86 7.04 5.74
C ASN A 4 13.59 7.65 6.38
N SER A 5 13.77 8.46 7.42
CA SER A 5 12.71 9.22 8.10
C SER A 5 12.06 10.26 7.18
N GLU A 6 12.88 11.03 6.44
CA GLU A 6 12.39 12.06 5.50
C GLU A 6 11.56 11.46 4.35
N LYS A 7 12.00 10.31 3.82
CA LYS A 7 11.28 9.58 2.77
C LYS A 7 9.92 9.10 3.27
N TYR A 8 9.87 8.59 4.50
CA TYR A 8 8.62 8.15 5.12
C TYR A 8 7.66 9.32 5.35
N ALA A 9 8.14 10.44 5.88
CA ALA A 9 7.34 11.64 6.13
C ALA A 9 6.74 12.22 4.83
N THR A 10 7.56 12.33 3.79
CA THR A 10 7.13 12.83 2.46
C THR A 10 6.07 11.91 1.85
N ARG A 11 6.27 10.58 1.95
CA ARG A 11 5.30 9.59 1.48
C ARG A 11 3.99 9.68 2.26
N LYS A 12 4.03 9.82 3.58
CA LYS A 12 2.83 9.95 4.43
C LYS A 12 2.02 11.19 4.05
N LYS A 13 2.68 12.33 3.83
CA LYS A 13 2.03 13.57 3.37
C LYS A 13 1.34 13.37 2.02
N ARG A 14 2.03 12.78 1.04
CA ARG A 14 1.44 12.48 -0.27
C ARG A 14 0.26 11.51 -0.17
N HIS A 15 0.39 10.45 0.63
CA HIS A 15 -0.68 9.49 0.85
C HIS A 15 -1.93 10.16 1.45
N ALA A 16 -1.76 11.07 2.41
CA ALA A 16 -2.87 11.81 2.99
C ALA A 16 -3.60 12.66 1.94
N SER A 17 -2.87 13.42 1.11
CA SER A 17 -3.47 14.22 0.03
C SER A 17 -4.20 13.38 -1.02
N ILE A 18 -3.66 12.20 -1.38
CA ILE A 18 -4.32 11.29 -2.32
C ILE A 18 -5.60 10.72 -1.70
N ARG A 19 -5.58 10.32 -0.42
CA ARG A 19 -6.75 9.78 0.30
C ARG A 19 -7.88 10.79 0.50
N GLN A 20 -7.61 12.09 0.40
CA GLN A 20 -8.68 13.10 0.38
C GLN A 20 -9.53 12.98 -0.89
N LYS A 21 -8.92 12.59 -2.01
CA LYS A 21 -9.60 12.46 -3.32
C LYS A 21 -10.08 11.05 -3.61
N ILE A 22 -9.30 10.04 -3.19
CA ILE A 22 -9.57 8.62 -3.44
C ILE A 22 -10.03 7.97 -2.15
N LYS A 23 -11.32 7.62 -2.08
CA LYS A 23 -11.91 6.82 -1.01
C LYS A 23 -12.38 5.48 -1.56
N GLY A 24 -12.24 4.42 -0.77
CA GLY A 24 -12.74 3.09 -1.08
C GLY A 24 -14.13 2.87 -0.48
N THR A 25 -15.07 2.40 -1.29
CA THR A 25 -16.39 1.95 -0.84
C THR A 25 -16.49 0.42 -0.91
N SER A 26 -17.56 -0.18 -0.39
CA SER A 26 -17.74 -1.64 -0.50
C SER A 26 -17.78 -2.13 -1.95
N GLU A 27 -18.36 -1.36 -2.88
CA GLU A 27 -18.41 -1.70 -4.31
C GLU A 27 -17.08 -1.44 -5.02
N ARG A 28 -16.36 -0.39 -4.60
CA ARG A 28 -15.07 -0.01 -5.17
C ARG A 28 -14.05 0.25 -4.06
N PRO A 29 -13.50 -0.82 -3.46
CA PRO A 29 -12.56 -0.69 -2.36
C PRO A 29 -11.23 -0.09 -2.83
N ARG A 30 -10.52 0.57 -1.92
CA ARG A 30 -9.27 1.27 -2.21
C ARG A 30 -8.09 0.31 -2.08
N LEU A 31 -7.26 0.25 -3.11
CA LEU A 31 -5.97 -0.43 -3.04
C LEU A 31 -4.94 0.42 -2.28
N ASN A 32 -4.27 -0.19 -1.31
CA ASN A 32 -3.15 0.39 -0.57
C ASN A 32 -1.88 -0.41 -0.86
N VAL A 33 -0.82 0.27 -1.27
CA VAL A 33 0.48 -0.36 -1.56
C VAL A 33 1.56 0.24 -0.68
N PHE A 34 2.34 -0.63 -0.05
CA PHE A 34 3.56 -0.28 0.66
C PHE A 34 4.74 -1.01 0.02
N ARG A 35 5.77 -0.25 -0.35
CA ARG A 35 7.00 -0.77 -0.93
C ARG A 35 8.17 -0.47 -0.02
N SER A 36 8.88 -1.53 0.38
CA SER A 36 10.19 -1.44 1.02
C SER A 36 11.30 -1.57 -0.04
N SER A 37 12.56 -1.63 0.37
CA SER A 37 13.67 -1.89 -0.55
C SER A 37 13.66 -3.32 -1.12
N LYS A 38 13.07 -4.28 -0.39
CA LYS A 38 13.13 -5.71 -0.73
C LYS A 38 11.77 -6.34 -1.06
N HIS A 39 10.68 -5.76 -0.57
CA HIS A 39 9.35 -6.38 -0.62
C HIS A 39 8.25 -5.36 -0.92
N ILE A 40 7.15 -5.86 -1.46
CA ILE A 40 5.93 -5.10 -1.72
C ILE A 40 4.77 -5.76 -0.99
N TYR A 41 3.94 -4.93 -0.38
CA TYR A 41 2.75 -5.30 0.35
C TYR A 41 1.56 -4.56 -0.24
N ALA A 42 0.48 -5.26 -0.53
CA ALA A 42 -0.75 -4.71 -1.07
C ALA A 42 -1.95 -5.12 -0.22
N GLN A 43 -2.92 -4.21 -0.07
CA GLN A 43 -4.14 -4.44 0.71
C GLN A 43 -5.33 -3.79 0.00
N LEU A 44 -6.46 -4.47 -0.03
CA LEU A 44 -7.73 -3.96 -0.52
C LEU A 44 -8.61 -3.57 0.67
N ILE A 45 -8.97 -2.29 0.78
CA ILE A 45 -9.59 -1.73 1.98
C ILE A 45 -10.94 -1.09 1.63
N ASP A 46 -11.96 -1.39 2.41
CA ASP A 46 -13.21 -0.64 2.44
C ASP A 46 -13.10 0.46 3.50
N ASP A 47 -13.04 1.73 3.07
CA ASP A 47 -12.86 2.87 3.98
C ASP A 47 -14.16 3.21 4.74
N VAL A 48 -15.34 2.74 4.30
CA VAL A 48 -16.63 2.96 4.99
C VAL A 48 -16.74 2.05 6.21
N LYS A 49 -16.40 0.77 6.03
CA LYS A 49 -16.42 -0.22 7.11
C LYS A 49 -15.12 -0.24 7.91
N GLY A 50 -14.04 0.31 7.37
CA GLY A 50 -12.70 0.28 7.97
C GLY A 50 -12.06 -1.10 7.96
N ILE A 51 -12.48 -1.98 7.04
CA ILE A 51 -12.06 -3.39 6.99
C ILE A 51 -11.16 -3.63 5.78
N THR A 52 -10.07 -4.37 5.99
CA THR A 52 -9.26 -4.93 4.92
C THR A 52 -9.92 -6.20 4.40
N ILE A 53 -10.31 -6.20 3.13
CA ILE A 53 -11.00 -7.32 2.47
C ILE A 53 -9.99 -8.42 2.13
N THR A 54 -8.84 -8.04 1.58
CA THR A 54 -7.76 -8.97 1.24
C THR A 54 -6.40 -8.29 1.32
N SER A 55 -5.36 -9.08 1.52
CA SER A 55 -3.96 -8.67 1.50
C SER A 55 -3.14 -9.62 0.64
N ALA A 56 -2.08 -9.09 0.04
CA ALA A 56 -1.09 -9.88 -0.69
C ALA A 56 0.31 -9.32 -0.40
N SER A 57 1.32 -10.19 -0.37
CA SER A 57 2.70 -9.75 -0.19
C SER A 57 3.69 -10.59 -0.96
N THR A 58 4.81 -9.98 -1.37
CA THR A 58 5.91 -10.70 -2.03
C THR A 58 6.66 -11.67 -1.11
N LEU A 59 6.30 -11.74 0.17
CA LEU A 59 6.88 -12.66 1.15
C LEU A 59 6.02 -13.94 1.29
N GLU A 60 4.82 -13.97 0.71
CA GLU A 60 3.98 -15.17 0.73
C GLU A 60 4.64 -16.30 -0.09
N ASN A 61 4.68 -17.49 0.51
CA ASN A 61 5.49 -18.64 0.06
C ASN A 61 5.17 -19.12 -1.36
N ASP A 62 4.00 -18.78 -1.90
CA ASP A 62 3.53 -19.23 -3.22
C ASP A 62 3.92 -18.30 -4.37
N ILE A 63 4.60 -17.18 -4.09
CA ILE A 63 4.92 -16.18 -5.11
C ILE A 63 6.43 -16.17 -5.38
N LYS A 64 6.89 -17.12 -6.22
CA LYS A 64 8.23 -17.05 -6.85
C LYS A 64 8.22 -15.98 -7.94
N LEU A 65 8.43 -14.73 -7.54
CA LEU A 65 8.69 -13.65 -8.48
C LEU A 65 10.16 -13.71 -8.92
N GLU A 66 10.41 -14.20 -10.14
CA GLU A 66 11.68 -13.92 -10.82
C GLU A 66 11.73 -12.40 -11.11
N ASN A 67 12.53 -11.71 -10.31
CA ASN A 67 13.10 -10.39 -10.55
C ASN A 67 12.14 -9.31 -11.09
N GLY A 68 11.58 -8.53 -10.17
CA GLY A 68 11.02 -7.22 -10.49
C GLY A 68 12.12 -6.15 -10.58
N GLY A 69 12.82 -6.11 -11.72
CA GLY A 69 13.80 -5.07 -12.09
C GLY A 69 15.26 -5.46 -11.94
#